data_AF-A0A2M8BFB0-F1
#
_entry.id   AF-A0A2M8BFB0-F1
#
_cell.length_a   1.000
_cell.length_b   1.000
_cell.length_c   1.000
_cell.angle_alpha   90.00
_cell.angle_beta   90.00
_cell.angle_gamma   90.00
#
_symmetry.space_group_name_H-M   'P 1'
#
loop_
_entity.id
_entity.type
_entity.pdbx_description
1 polymer ?
#
loop_
_entity_poly.entity_id
_entity_poly.type
_entity_poly.pdbx_seq_one_letter_code
_entity_poly.pdbx_strand_id
1 'polypeptide(L)'
;MVATLSRRPQLFVSLVFLASLLLGAVIVWQMEVNRLATARAQVYAFASDRASRAQNHLDHALSVVYAMAALVRQTHGKVIDFERVVSKMLTEYPGVSVLVYAPDGVIANAVPLAGNESAIGL
;
A
#
# COMPACT_ATOMS: atom_id res chain seq x y z
N MET A 1 -2.16 7.93 77.44
CA MET A 1 -3.57 7.99 77.00
C MET A 1 -3.68 8.88 75.75
N VAL A 2 -3.09 8.48 74.61
CA VAL A 2 -3.00 9.31 73.38
C VAL A 2 -3.31 8.48 72.11
N ALA A 3 -4.24 7.52 72.18
CA ALA A 3 -4.47 6.59 71.06
C ALA A 3 -5.74 6.88 70.23
N THR A 4 -6.57 7.87 70.57
CA THR A 4 -7.91 7.99 69.96
C THR A 4 -8.17 9.22 69.09
N LEU A 5 -7.30 10.25 69.07
CA LEU A 5 -7.48 11.41 68.18
C LEU A 5 -6.87 11.26 66.77
N SER A 6 -6.03 10.23 66.53
CA SER A 6 -5.27 10.05 65.26
C SER A 6 -6.08 9.41 64.12
N ARG A 7 -7.22 8.77 64.40
CA ARG A 7 -7.95 7.97 63.39
C ARG A 7 -8.61 8.79 62.27
N ARG A 8 -9.11 9.99 62.57
CA ARG A 8 -9.78 10.85 61.56
C ARG A 8 -8.84 11.46 60.53
N PRO A 9 -7.67 12.03 60.88
CA PRO A 9 -6.73 12.55 59.89
C PRO A 9 -6.08 11.43 59.06
N GLN A 10 -5.80 10.26 59.65
CA GLN A 10 -5.24 9.13 58.91
C GLN A 10 -6.18 8.58 57.84
N LEU A 11 -7.50 8.56 58.09
CA LEU A 11 -8.49 8.16 57.08
C LEU A 11 -8.51 9.12 55.89
N PHE A 12 -8.41 10.43 56.13
CA PHE A 12 -8.33 11.43 55.05
C PHE A 12 -7.07 11.26 54.20
N VAL A 13 -5.91 11.07 54.83
CA VAL A 13 -4.64 10.86 54.10
C VAL A 13 -4.70 9.58 53.27
N SER A 14 -5.19 8.48 53.85
CA SER A 14 -5.36 7.22 53.12
C SER A 14 -6.33 7.34 51.95
N LEU A 15 -7.42 8.10 52.12
CA LEU A 15 -8.42 8.32 51.05
C LEU A 15 -7.83 9.13 49.91
N VAL A 16 -7.12 10.22 50.20
CA VAL A 16 -6.43 11.03 49.18
C VAL A 16 -5.36 10.20 48.48
N PHE A 17 -4.57 9.42 49.22
CA PHE A 17 -3.57 8.52 48.65
C PHE A 17 -4.19 7.49 47.70
N LEU A 18 -5.29 6.84 48.11
CA LEU A 18 -6.04 5.91 47.27
C LEU A 18 -6.62 6.59 46.04
N ALA A 19 -7.18 7.79 46.18
CA ALA A 19 -7.72 8.55 45.06
C ALA A 19 -6.62 8.91 44.04
N SER A 20 -5.47 9.41 44.51
CA SER A 20 -4.32 9.70 43.65
C SER A 20 -3.77 8.44 42.97
N LEU A 21 -3.69 7.32 43.70
CA LEU A 21 -3.24 6.03 43.16
C LEU A 21 -4.19 5.53 42.07
N LEU A 22 -5.50 5.59 42.32
CA LEU A 22 -6.53 5.19 41.35
C LEU A 22 -6.50 6.08 40.10
N LEU A 23 -6.37 7.40 40.28
CA LEU A 23 -6.24 8.33 39.15
C LEU A 23 -4.99 8.01 38.31
N GLY A 24 -3.84 7.79 38.95
CA GLY A 24 -2.62 7.38 38.25
C GLY A 24 -2.80 6.06 37.49
N ALA A 25 -3.41 5.06 38.12
CA ALA A 25 -3.69 3.77 37.49
C ALA A 25 -4.62 3.89 36.27
N VAL A 26 -5.68 4.70 36.37
CA VAL A 26 -6.62 4.96 35.26
C VAL A 26 -5.91 5.68 34.10
N ILE A 27 -5.06 6.68 34.39
CA ILE A 27 -4.31 7.39 33.35
C ILE A 27 -3.36 6.44 32.62
N VAL A 28 -2.60 5.63 33.37
CA VAL A 28 -1.67 4.65 32.78
C VAL A 28 -2.41 3.61 31.95
N TRP A 29 -3.54 3.10 32.46
CA TRP A 29 -4.38 2.17 31.73
C TRP A 29 -4.90 2.77 30.41
N GLN A 30 -5.42 4.00 30.46
CA GLN A 30 -5.92 4.70 29.28
C GLN A 30 -4.82 4.94 28.25
N MET A 31 -3.61 5.30 28.70
CA MET A 31 -2.45 5.48 27.83
C MET A 31 -2.07 4.18 27.14
N GLU A 32 -2.06 3.06 27.84
CA GLU A 32 -1.69 1.77 27.26
C GLU A 32 -2.73 1.28 26.23
N VAL A 33 -4.02 1.43 26.54
CA VAL A 33 -5.10 1.13 25.57
C VAL A 33 -4.98 2.00 24.33
N ASN A 34 -4.76 3.31 24.49
CA ASN A 34 -4.56 4.23 23.37
C ASN A 34 -3.29 3.89 22.57
N ARG A 35 -2.22 3.48 23.24
CA ARG A 35 -0.97 3.06 22.59
C ARG A 35 -1.17 1.84 21.72
N LEU A 36 -1.89 0.83 22.20
CA LEU A 36 -2.22 -0.36 21.41
C LEU A 36 -3.12 -0.03 20.21
N ALA A 37 -4.13 0.83 20.41
CA ALA A 37 -5.02 1.25 19.34
C ALA A 37 -4.27 2.04 18.25
N THR A 38 -3.41 2.98 18.64
CA THR A 38 -2.60 3.77 17.70
C THR A 38 -1.56 2.92 16.97
N ALA A 39 -0.88 2.00 17.66
CA ALA A 39 0.05 1.07 17.03
C ALA A 39 -0.64 0.22 15.96
N ARG A 40 -1.83 -0.33 16.26
CA ARG A 40 -2.62 -1.09 15.27
C ARG A 40 -3.03 -0.22 14.10
N ALA A 41 -3.56 0.99 14.36
CA ALA A 41 -3.98 1.91 13.31
C ALA A 41 -2.81 2.28 12.36
N GLN A 42 -1.60 2.47 12.89
CA GLN A 42 -0.41 2.75 12.07
C GLN A 42 -0.04 1.56 11.18
N VAL A 43 -0.06 0.34 11.71
CA VAL A 43 0.21 -0.88 10.92
C VAL A 43 -0.83 -1.05 9.80
N TYR A 44 -2.12 -0.86 10.12
CA TYR A 44 -3.18 -0.93 9.11
C TYR A 44 -3.04 0.15 8.04
N ALA A 45 -2.79 1.40 8.43
CA ALA A 45 -2.60 2.51 7.50
C ALA A 45 -1.40 2.28 6.57
N PHE A 46 -0.29 1.75 7.10
CA PHE A 46 0.87 1.40 6.30
C PHE A 46 0.59 0.26 5.33
N ALA A 47 -0.08 -0.80 5.77
CA ALA A 47 -0.47 -1.91 4.92
C ALA A 47 -1.44 -1.48 3.82
N SER A 48 -2.43 -0.63 4.13
CA SER A 48 -3.37 -0.12 3.15
C SER A 48 -2.71 0.81 2.13
N ASP A 49 -1.82 1.71 2.56
CA ASP A 49 -1.06 2.58 1.66
C ASP A 49 -0.21 1.76 0.68
N ARG A 50 0.46 0.71 1.17
CA ARG A 50 1.21 -0.24 0.33
C ARG A 50 0.31 -0.94 -0.68
N ALA A 51 -0.85 -1.43 -0.25
CA ALA A 51 -1.81 -2.10 -1.12
C ALA A 51 -2.36 -1.17 -2.20
N SER A 52 -2.78 0.05 -1.83
CA SER A 52 -3.26 1.05 -2.79
C SER A 52 -2.19 1.47 -3.78
N ARG A 53 -0.93 1.63 -3.35
CA ARG A 53 0.17 1.91 -4.28
C ARG A 53 0.40 0.77 -5.27
N ALA A 54 0.35 -0.48 -4.82
CA ALA A 54 0.46 -1.64 -5.70
C ALA A 54 -0.69 -1.67 -6.73
N GLN A 55 -1.92 -1.41 -6.28
CA GLN A 55 -3.09 -1.34 -7.15
C GLN A 55 -2.96 -0.22 -8.19
N ASN A 56 -2.59 0.98 -7.77
CA ASN A 56 -2.40 2.12 -8.69
C ASN A 56 -1.29 1.85 -9.71
N HIS A 57 -0.17 1.23 -9.29
CA HIS A 57 0.87 0.82 -10.24
C HIS A 57 0.36 -0.22 -11.24
N LEU A 58 -0.48 -1.16 -10.79
CA LEU A 58 -1.07 -2.16 -11.67
C LEU A 58 -2.05 -1.54 -12.66
N ASP A 59 -2.94 -0.65 -12.21
CA ASP A 59 -3.89 0.07 -13.07
C ASP A 59 -3.15 0.94 -14.09
N HIS A 60 -2.06 1.58 -13.68
CA HIS A 60 -1.21 2.35 -14.59
C HIS A 60 -0.51 1.45 -15.62
N ALA A 61 0.04 0.31 -15.21
CA ALA A 61 0.64 -0.67 -16.12
C ALA A 61 -0.40 -1.24 -17.11
N LEU A 62 -1.62 -1.53 -16.65
CA LEU A 62 -2.72 -2.01 -17.51
C LEU A 62 -3.22 -0.95 -18.48
N SER A 63 -3.11 0.33 -18.14
CA SER A 63 -3.49 1.43 -19.04
C SER A 63 -2.73 1.40 -20.36
N VAL A 64 -1.46 0.96 -20.37
CA VAL A 64 -0.70 0.81 -21.63
C VAL A 64 -1.30 -0.29 -22.51
N VAL A 65 -1.81 -1.37 -21.90
CA VAL A 65 -2.44 -2.49 -22.63
C VAL A 65 -3.75 -2.02 -23.25
N TYR A 66 -4.54 -1.21 -22.54
CA TYR A 66 -5.76 -0.61 -23.09
C TYR A 66 -5.47 0.36 -24.24
N ALA A 67 -4.44 1.20 -24.11
CA ALA A 67 -3.98 2.08 -25.19
C ALA A 67 -3.50 1.28 -26.41
N MET A 68 -2.75 0.21 -26.18
CA MET A 68 -2.30 -0.70 -27.24
C MET A 68 -3.48 -1.39 -27.93
N ALA A 69 -4.47 -1.86 -27.16
CA ALA A 69 -5.67 -2.48 -27.71
C ALA A 69 -6.48 -1.49 -28.56
N ALA A 70 -6.53 -0.21 -28.17
CA ALA A 70 -7.14 0.83 -28.98
C ALA A 70 -6.39 1.07 -30.30
N LEU A 71 -5.05 1.13 -30.26
CA LEU A 71 -4.21 1.23 -31.45
C LEU A 71 -4.43 0.05 -32.40
N VAL A 72 -4.37 -1.19 -31.89
CA VAL A 72 -4.58 -2.40 -32.69
C VAL A 72 -5.97 -2.42 -33.32
N ARG A 73 -7.02 -2.01 -32.60
CA ARG A 73 -8.38 -1.90 -33.15
C ARG A 73 -8.47 -0.85 -34.26
N GLN A 74 -7.87 0.32 -34.06
CA GLN A 74 -7.87 1.39 -35.07
C GLN A 74 -7.17 0.95 -36.35
N THR A 75 -6.07 0.20 -36.22
CA THR A 75 -5.29 -0.27 -37.36
C THR A 75 -5.79 -1.60 -37.94
N HIS A 76 -6.98 -2.07 -37.54
CA HIS A 76 -7.56 -3.35 -37.99
C HIS A 76 -6.58 -4.52 -37.82
N GLY A 77 -5.86 -4.54 -36.71
CA GLY A 77 -4.86 -5.56 -36.42
C GLY A 77 -3.46 -5.27 -36.96
N LYS A 78 -3.25 -4.31 -37.88
CA LYS A 78 -1.95 -4.05 -38.53
C LYS A 78 -1.23 -2.80 -38.00
N VAL A 79 -0.38 -2.96 -36.98
CA VAL A 79 0.36 -1.82 -36.41
C VAL A 79 1.63 -1.56 -37.23
N ILE A 80 1.68 -0.44 -37.96
CA ILE A 80 2.88 0.02 -38.67
C ILE A 80 3.86 0.62 -37.65
N ASP A 81 5.16 0.32 -37.77
CA ASP A 81 6.21 0.83 -36.88
C ASP A 81 5.97 0.54 -35.38
N PHE A 82 5.47 -0.66 -35.06
CA PHE A 82 5.19 -1.11 -33.69
C PHE A 82 6.33 -0.77 -32.72
N GLU A 83 7.58 -1.10 -33.08
CA GLU A 83 8.76 -0.83 -32.26
C GLU A 83 8.91 0.65 -31.88
N ARG A 84 8.72 1.57 -32.83
CA ARG A 84 8.87 3.02 -32.59
C ARG A 84 7.75 3.57 -31.70
N VAL A 85 6.52 3.08 -31.87
CA VAL A 85 5.38 3.51 -31.05
C VAL A 85 5.54 2.98 -29.64
N VAL A 86 5.84 1.69 -29.51
CA VAL A 86 5.93 1.01 -28.21
C VAL A 86 7.13 1.48 -27.39
N SER A 87 8.30 1.69 -28.02
CA SER A 87 9.47 2.22 -27.32
C SER A 87 9.22 3.58 -26.67
N LYS A 88 8.48 4.46 -27.35
CA LYS A 88 8.03 5.74 -26.77
C LYS A 88 7.04 5.52 -25.63
N MET A 89 6.07 4.62 -25.81
CA MET A 89 5.10 4.31 -24.75
C MET A 89 5.79 3.76 -23.50
N LEU A 90 6.74 2.83 -23.63
CA LEU A 90 7.45 2.24 -22.49
C LEU A 90 8.22 3.26 -21.64
N THR A 91 8.60 4.41 -22.21
CA THR A 91 9.21 5.51 -21.44
C THR A 91 8.23 6.10 -20.42
N GLU A 92 6.94 6.14 -20.76
CA GLU A 92 5.85 6.65 -19.92
C GLU A 92 5.28 5.58 -18.96
N TYR A 93 5.61 4.30 -19.17
CA TYR A 93 5.07 3.18 -18.38
C TYR A 93 6.19 2.29 -17.79
N PRO A 94 6.93 2.76 -16.77
CA PRO A 94 8.07 2.04 -16.18
C PRO A 94 7.69 0.73 -15.47
N GLY A 95 6.39 0.49 -15.22
CA GLY A 95 5.88 -0.75 -14.64
C GLY A 95 5.74 -1.91 -15.64
N VAL A 96 6.04 -1.69 -16.92
CA VAL A 96 5.89 -2.67 -18.00
C VAL A 96 7.27 -3.03 -18.54
N SER A 97 7.63 -4.30 -18.44
CA SER A 97 8.95 -4.80 -18.88
C SER A 97 9.02 -5.07 -20.37
N VAL A 98 7.91 -5.54 -20.97
CA VAL A 98 7.81 -5.90 -22.37
C VAL A 98 6.38 -5.73 -22.86
N LEU A 99 6.24 -5.29 -24.11
CA LEU A 99 4.98 -5.28 -24.85
C LEU A 99 5.12 -6.14 -26.10
N VAL A 100 4.14 -7.03 -26.28
CA VAL A 100 4.16 -8.07 -27.30
C VAL A 100 3.02 -7.84 -28.28
N TYR A 101 3.31 -7.97 -29.58
CA TYR A 101 2.35 -7.95 -30.66
C TYR A 101 2.28 -9.34 -31.28
N ALA A 102 1.11 -9.98 -31.12
CA ALA A 102 0.87 -11.36 -31.52
C ALA A 102 -0.35 -11.46 -32.47
N PRO A 103 -0.23 -11.03 -33.74
CA PRO A 103 -1.29 -11.23 -34.72
C PRO A 103 -1.54 -12.73 -34.91
N ASP A 104 -2.81 -13.11 -35.07
CA ASP A 104 -3.24 -14.51 -35.24
C ASP A 104 -2.77 -15.47 -34.13
N GLY A 105 -2.42 -14.93 -32.96
CA GLY A 105 -1.96 -15.69 -31.80
C GLY A 105 -0.49 -16.09 -31.82
N VAL A 106 0.29 -15.63 -32.80
CA VAL A 106 1.74 -15.88 -32.89
C VAL A 106 2.50 -14.58 -32.63
N ILE A 107 3.46 -14.61 -31.71
CA ILE A 107 4.25 -13.42 -31.37
C ILE A 107 5.11 -12.99 -32.56
N ALA A 108 4.73 -11.88 -33.19
CA ALA A 108 5.45 -11.30 -34.32
C ALA A 108 6.52 -10.29 -33.88
N ASN A 109 6.25 -9.52 -32.82
CA ASN A 109 7.19 -8.52 -32.28
C ASN A 109 7.13 -8.45 -30.75
N ALA A 110 8.26 -8.18 -30.12
CA ALA A 110 8.39 -7.89 -28.69
C ALA A 110 9.31 -6.67 -28.49
N VAL A 111 8.92 -5.76 -27.60
CA VAL A 111 9.67 -4.52 -27.33
C VAL A 111 9.80 -4.33 -25.81
N PRO A 112 11.01 -4.15 -25.27
CA PRO A 112 12.30 -4.21 -25.96
C PRO A 112 12.60 -5.63 -26.46
N LEU A 113 13.25 -5.73 -27.62
CA LEU A 113 13.62 -7.04 -28.19
C LEU A 113 14.73 -7.71 -27.37
N ALA A 114 15.67 -6.91 -26.85
CA ALA A 114 16.78 -7.38 -26.03
C ALA A 114 16.28 -8.16 -24.81
N GLY A 115 16.63 -9.45 -24.73
CA GLY A 115 16.22 -10.37 -23.66
C GLY A 115 14.84 -11.01 -23.85
N ASN A 116 14.13 -10.67 -24.93
CA ASN A 116 12.82 -11.24 -25.28
C ASN A 116 12.82 -11.94 -26.65
N GLU A 117 14.00 -12.17 -27.25
CA GLU A 117 14.16 -12.75 -28.58
C GLU A 117 13.55 -14.16 -28.66
N SER A 118 13.65 -14.93 -27.57
CA SER A 118 13.10 -16.28 -27.48
C SER A 118 11.58 -16.34 -27.50
N ALA A 119 10.89 -15.21 -27.30
CA ALA A 119 9.43 -15.15 -27.33
C ALA A 119 8.89 -15.03 -28.75
N ILE A 120 9.71 -14.63 -29.73
CA ILE A 120 9.25 -14.46 -31.11
C ILE A 120 8.90 -15.81 -31.73
N GLY A 121 7.72 -15.92 -32.31
CA GLY A 121 7.21 -17.14 -32.95
C GLY A 121 6.53 -18.15 -32.02
N LEU A 122 6.39 -17.84 -30.71
CA LEU A 122 5.55 -18.59 -29.77
C LEU A 122 4.06 -18.27 -29.95
#